data_AF-S7W7V0-F1
#
_entry.id   AF-S7W7V0-F1
#
_cell.length_a   1.000
_cell.length_b   1.000
_cell.length_c   1.000
_cell.angle_alpha   90.00
_cell.angle_beta   90.00
_cell.angle_gamma   90.00
#
_symmetry.space_group_name_H-M   'P 1'
#
loop_
_entity.id
_entity.type
_entity.pdbx_description
1 polymer ?
#
loop_
_entity_poly.entity_id
_entity_poly.type
_entity_poly.pdbx_seq_one_letter_code
_entity_poly.pdbx_strand_id
1 'polypeptide(L)'
;MSANRTPCMSAVPGLSSTSVSSRLSFSILALLTFVALHTLLPDLPRSAFSRAPSPSHARCSAGPRSLGSESASSAALLFAAAALPDFSEEASFSRERGEEDDVIQDDQVEEREEDLLLMQKAATAGGQSTQARPAADLEPQRQAGEVHGPGDSPGDTSRAVRLLQLRREAAEVLQSRIKDVFETMEKLEFVEPGNIDGILFQDTFQDNPLEKGVWVPSADPKFQGRWSVETRSAAVIAGEKNLVMQDMRKFHGVARRLSPPIKDTLKEHFVFQYELLQTRPLTCGGGYLKLLDFPEEQSLKEFNHLTDYLVMFGPDICGDSNVVHFILKVYNPVTKAWTEHRLDAPPRLIPSPLSNLLTLWIKPDDTFEILIDGSVVRQGSLLKDMVPPLQPAKTLLVGHEAEADSRDEAETKKAAASGIPNPAYFKLEHAHRLRNINAVAMELWTVEGGTAFDNLIFANSIDAARAFAKKTFEMRRVKEEELRRHLDAVHLVWREEFAEKQRALEAEFEEAEASSSPSVLDRLTVALQQMAEATGLSPFFLAALAVSVVCLLLLCCGRKRRRTPPPRTQNEEEKKKR
;
A
#
# COMPACT_ATOMS: atom_id res chain seq x y z
N MET A 1 38.14 -38.47 -22.64
CA MET A 1 39.42 -39.05 -23.14
C MET A 1 40.20 -37.94 -23.83
N SER A 2 41.50 -37.82 -23.50
CA SER A 2 42.64 -37.24 -24.24
C SER A 2 42.42 -35.97 -25.10
N ALA A 3 43.00 -34.79 -24.85
CA ALA A 3 44.31 -34.38 -24.31
C ALA A 3 45.52 -34.68 -25.22
N ASN A 4 46.33 -33.63 -25.48
CA ASN A 4 47.81 -33.55 -25.62
C ASN A 4 48.21 -32.35 -26.53
N ARG A 5 49.34 -31.61 -26.34
CA ARG A 5 50.38 -31.57 -25.29
C ARG A 5 51.22 -30.28 -25.44
N THR A 6 51.81 -29.78 -24.34
CA THR A 6 52.98 -28.86 -24.32
C THR A 6 54.31 -29.67 -24.25
N PRO A 7 55.49 -29.04 -24.50
CA PRO A 7 56.36 -28.50 -23.42
C PRO A 7 57.18 -27.24 -23.87
N CYS A 8 58.21 -26.65 -23.21
CA CYS A 8 58.92 -26.95 -21.95
C CYS A 8 59.55 -25.70 -21.23
N MET A 9 60.29 -25.99 -20.15
CA MET A 9 61.08 -25.20 -19.17
C MET A 9 62.47 -24.73 -19.71
N SER A 10 63.42 -24.04 -19.03
CA SER A 10 63.69 -23.76 -17.58
C SER A 10 64.70 -22.59 -17.29
N ALA A 11 64.43 -21.79 -16.24
CA ALA A 11 65.28 -21.35 -15.09
C ALA A 11 66.67 -20.59 -15.14
N VAL A 12 66.69 -19.36 -14.55
CA VAL A 12 67.53 -18.78 -13.43
C VAL A 12 69.09 -18.91 -13.42
N PRO A 13 69.90 -17.82 -13.32
CA PRO A 13 70.27 -17.05 -12.08
C PRO A 13 70.40 -15.50 -12.26
N GLY A 14 70.65 -14.60 -11.28
CA GLY A 14 70.71 -14.62 -9.79
C GLY A 14 71.37 -13.34 -9.19
N LEU A 15 70.80 -12.74 -8.12
CA LEU A 15 71.36 -11.71 -7.16
C LEU A 15 71.92 -10.34 -7.69
N SER A 16 71.52 -9.14 -7.22
CA SER A 16 71.68 -8.62 -5.83
C SER A 16 71.25 -7.12 -5.65
N SER A 17 70.92 -6.72 -4.40
CA SER A 17 70.95 -5.33 -3.82
C SER A 17 69.97 -4.24 -4.37
N THR A 18 69.40 -3.26 -3.64
CA THR A 18 69.33 -2.88 -2.19
C THR A 18 68.22 -1.83 -1.93
N SER A 19 67.61 -1.82 -0.73
CA SER A 19 66.77 -0.75 -0.11
C SER A 19 65.48 -0.32 -0.86
N VAL A 20 64.33 -0.10 -0.22
CA VAL A 20 64.02 0.96 0.76
C VAL A 20 62.91 0.49 1.73
N SER A 21 63.15 0.64 3.03
CA SER A 21 62.12 0.56 4.08
C SER A 21 62.47 1.57 5.19
N SER A 22 61.64 2.60 5.39
CA SER A 22 61.76 3.53 6.54
C SER A 22 60.58 4.48 6.79
N ARG A 23 59.47 4.44 6.03
CA ARG A 23 58.42 5.48 6.09
C ARG A 23 57.00 5.06 6.49
N LEU A 24 56.69 3.76 6.66
CA LEU A 24 55.37 3.34 7.17
C LEU A 24 55.33 3.12 8.70
N SER A 25 56.48 2.88 9.34
CA SER A 25 56.55 2.47 10.76
C SER A 25 56.35 3.61 11.77
N PHE A 26 56.32 4.88 11.35
CA PHE A 26 56.27 6.03 12.25
C PHE A 26 54.85 6.57 12.55
N SER A 27 53.86 6.32 11.70
CA SER A 27 52.50 6.85 11.91
C SER A 27 51.66 6.07 12.94
N ILE A 28 51.94 4.78 13.13
CA ILE A 28 51.17 3.91 14.04
C ILE A 28 51.52 4.19 15.51
N LEU A 29 52.78 4.54 15.79
CA LEU A 29 53.27 4.84 17.15
C LEU A 29 52.74 6.20 17.68
N ALA A 30 52.37 7.12 16.78
CA ALA A 30 51.81 8.43 17.12
C ALA A 30 50.32 8.39 17.49
N LEU A 31 49.55 7.43 16.98
CA LEU A 31 48.13 7.28 17.33
C LEU A 31 47.94 6.65 18.71
N LEU A 32 48.71 5.59 19.01
CA LEU A 32 48.63 4.86 20.28
C LEU A 32 49.01 5.72 21.50
N THR A 33 49.92 6.68 21.32
CA THR A 33 50.31 7.63 22.37
C THR A 33 49.25 8.71 22.64
N PHE A 34 48.37 9.01 21.68
CA PHE A 34 47.28 9.98 21.86
C PHE A 34 46.09 9.38 22.62
N VAL A 35 45.74 8.12 22.34
CA VAL A 35 44.64 7.40 23.01
C VAL A 35 44.96 7.14 24.48
N ALA A 36 46.21 6.80 24.80
CA ALA A 36 46.65 6.55 26.18
C ALA A 36 46.67 7.82 27.07
N LEU A 37 46.69 9.02 26.49
CA LEU A 37 46.76 10.27 27.26
C LEU A 37 45.38 10.81 27.65
N HIS A 38 44.32 10.47 26.90
CA HIS A 38 42.95 10.93 27.17
C HIS A 38 42.22 10.08 28.23
N THR A 39 42.65 8.85 28.49
CA THR A 39 42.02 7.94 29.46
C THR A 39 42.44 8.16 30.92
N LEU A 40 43.44 9.01 31.19
CA LEU A 40 44.05 9.17 32.52
C LEU A 40 43.77 10.52 33.22
N LEU A 41 43.12 11.48 32.56
CA LEU A 41 42.83 12.83 33.10
C LEU A 41 41.47 13.34 32.58
N PRO A 42 40.36 13.20 33.33
CA PRO A 42 39.02 13.58 32.84
C PRO A 42 38.69 15.08 32.98
N ASP A 43 39.35 15.82 33.88
CA ASP A 43 38.95 17.19 34.25
C ASP A 43 39.98 18.26 33.85
N LEU A 44 39.81 18.84 32.64
CA LEU A 44 40.30 20.18 32.29
C LEU A 44 39.28 20.88 31.35
N PRO A 45 39.03 22.19 31.50
CA PRO A 45 37.85 22.84 30.93
C PRO A 45 37.96 23.13 29.43
N ARG A 46 36.84 22.91 28.71
CA ARG A 46 36.66 23.32 27.31
C ARG A 46 36.47 24.84 27.19
N SER A 47 37.56 25.60 27.03
CA SER A 47 37.48 26.98 26.55
C SER A 47 38.76 27.45 25.85
N ALA A 48 38.88 27.17 24.54
CA ALA A 48 39.55 27.98 23.52
C ALA A 48 39.83 27.13 22.26
N PHE A 49 38.91 27.13 21.29
CA PHE A 49 39.31 27.17 19.87
C PHE A 49 38.23 27.89 19.07
N SER A 50 38.68 28.90 18.31
CA SER A 50 37.81 29.86 17.61
C SER A 50 37.27 29.30 16.30
N ARG A 51 35.98 29.50 16.08
CA ARG A 51 35.30 29.26 14.80
C ARG A 51 35.76 30.28 13.76
N ALA A 52 36.51 29.84 12.74
CA ALA A 52 36.78 30.65 11.54
C ALA A 52 35.61 30.51 10.53
N PRO A 53 35.30 31.55 9.75
CA PRO A 53 34.05 31.61 8.99
C PRO A 53 34.12 30.97 7.60
N SER A 54 32.98 30.52 7.10
CA SER A 54 32.73 30.18 5.69
C SER A 54 32.63 31.45 4.83
N PRO A 55 33.01 31.39 3.54
CA PRO A 55 32.96 32.55 2.65
C PRO A 55 31.53 32.79 2.11
N SER A 56 31.05 34.02 2.31
CA SER A 56 29.81 34.52 1.70
C SER A 56 30.05 35.03 0.28
N HIS A 57 29.23 34.61 -0.68
CA HIS A 57 29.03 35.36 -1.92
C HIS A 57 27.85 36.33 -1.77
N ALA A 58 28.08 37.61 -2.11
CA ALA A 58 27.04 38.64 -2.16
C ALA A 58 27.26 39.54 -3.38
N ARG A 59 26.17 39.82 -4.12
CA ARG A 59 25.89 40.90 -5.10
C ARG A 59 24.57 40.49 -5.80
N CYS A 60 23.64 41.36 -6.19
CA CYS A 60 23.52 42.82 -6.10
C CYS A 60 22.03 43.21 -5.98
N SER A 61 21.75 44.39 -5.45
CA SER A 61 20.40 44.99 -5.40
C SER A 61 20.04 45.79 -6.65
N ALA A 62 18.79 45.74 -7.11
CA ALA A 62 18.16 46.82 -7.87
C ALA A 62 16.61 46.75 -7.83
N GLY A 63 15.97 47.80 -7.30
CA GLY A 63 14.65 48.29 -7.72
C GLY A 63 14.81 49.75 -8.18
N PRO A 64 13.82 50.41 -8.84
CA PRO A 64 12.64 50.89 -8.08
C PRO A 64 11.31 51.19 -8.87
N ARG A 65 10.18 51.29 -8.12
CA ARG A 65 8.93 52.09 -8.38
C ARG A 65 8.11 51.75 -9.66
N SER A 66 6.77 51.89 -9.75
CA SER A 66 5.77 52.90 -9.27
C SER A 66 4.35 52.27 -9.24
N LEU A 67 3.43 52.50 -8.28
CA LEU A 67 2.54 53.66 -7.98
C LEU A 67 1.24 53.79 -8.83
N GLY A 68 0.08 53.91 -8.15
CA GLY A 68 -1.29 54.19 -8.67
C GLY A 68 -2.31 53.09 -8.30
N SER A 69 -3.28 53.23 -7.37
CA SER A 69 -4.53 54.06 -7.36
C SER A 69 -5.57 53.57 -8.40
N GLU A 70 -6.91 53.52 -8.17
CA GLU A 70 -7.75 54.20 -7.16
C GLU A 70 -9.21 53.63 -7.13
N SER A 71 -9.93 53.79 -6.00
CA SER A 71 -11.41 53.92 -5.87
C SER A 71 -12.38 52.78 -6.30
N ALA A 72 -13.70 52.87 -6.05
CA ALA A 72 -14.47 52.98 -4.78
C ALA A 72 -16.01 52.95 -5.04
N SER A 73 -16.82 52.36 -4.12
CA SER A 73 -18.31 52.46 -4.09
C SER A 73 -19.05 51.89 -5.32
N SER A 74 -20.38 51.71 -5.42
CA SER A 74 -21.58 51.80 -4.55
C SER A 74 -22.73 51.04 -5.27
N ALA A 75 -23.89 50.67 -4.72
CA ALA A 75 -24.50 50.81 -3.39
C ALA A 75 -25.56 49.68 -3.15
N ALA A 76 -26.27 49.76 -2.02
CA ALA A 76 -27.33 48.88 -1.52
C ALA A 76 -28.77 49.22 -1.99
N LEU A 77 -29.70 48.25 -1.86
CA LEU A 77 -31.19 48.35 -1.73
C LEU A 77 -31.74 46.92 -1.46
N LEU A 78 -32.04 46.51 -0.22
CA LEU A 78 -33.34 46.59 0.50
C LEU A 78 -34.54 45.85 -0.15
N PHE A 79 -34.98 44.73 0.43
CA PHE A 79 -36.21 44.62 1.27
C PHE A 79 -36.37 43.21 1.91
N ALA A 80 -37.17 43.11 2.99
CA ALA A 80 -37.42 41.92 3.82
C ALA A 80 -38.65 41.09 3.32
N ALA A 81 -39.09 39.94 3.87
CA ALA A 81 -38.88 39.30 5.19
C ALA A 81 -39.29 37.79 5.23
N ALA A 82 -39.07 37.16 6.40
CA ALA A 82 -39.82 36.05 7.02
C ALA A 82 -39.31 34.58 6.95
N ALA A 83 -38.77 34.11 8.10
CA ALA A 83 -38.92 32.80 8.80
C ALA A 83 -38.64 31.47 8.02
N LEU A 84 -37.99 30.42 8.55
CA LEU A 84 -37.79 29.86 9.91
C LEU A 84 -36.37 29.24 10.04
N PRO A 85 -35.91 28.70 11.21
CA PRO A 85 -34.47 28.47 11.44
C PRO A 85 -33.93 27.20 10.78
N ASP A 86 -32.77 27.35 10.15
CA ASP A 86 -31.86 26.28 9.76
C ASP A 86 -30.70 26.23 10.76
N PHE A 87 -30.20 25.04 11.10
CA PHE A 87 -29.20 24.85 12.17
C PHE A 87 -27.87 24.35 11.58
N SER A 88 -27.15 25.27 10.94
CA SER A 88 -25.80 25.06 10.43
C SER A 88 -24.76 25.80 11.27
N GLU A 89 -23.97 25.06 12.06
CA GLU A 89 -22.68 25.56 12.55
C GLU A 89 -21.58 25.21 11.54
N GLU A 90 -21.25 26.16 10.65
CA GLU A 90 -19.99 26.10 9.93
C GLU A 90 -18.84 26.52 10.84
N ALA A 91 -18.06 25.54 11.31
CA ALA A 91 -16.77 25.78 11.93
C ALA A 91 -15.70 26.01 10.84
N SER A 92 -15.61 27.24 10.34
CA SER A 92 -14.57 27.65 9.39
C SER A 92 -13.17 27.66 10.06
N PHE A 93 -12.47 26.53 10.06
CA PHE A 93 -11.09 26.44 10.55
C PHE A 93 -10.09 26.47 9.39
N SER A 94 -9.72 27.68 8.97
CA SER A 94 -8.58 27.91 8.06
C SER A 94 -7.28 27.52 8.76
N ARG A 95 -6.77 26.30 8.52
CA ARG A 95 -5.42 25.92 8.93
C ARG A 95 -4.42 26.24 7.82
N GLU A 96 -3.40 27.01 8.16
CA GLU A 96 -2.34 27.41 7.24
C GLU A 96 -1.54 26.20 6.73
N ARG A 97 -1.05 26.33 5.50
CA ARG A 97 -0.25 25.33 4.80
C ARG A 97 1.18 25.36 5.32
N GLY A 98 1.51 24.41 6.19
CA GLY A 98 2.89 24.03 6.49
C GLY A 98 3.25 22.79 5.67
N GLU A 99 4.24 22.92 4.79
CA GLU A 99 4.95 21.77 4.21
C GLU A 99 5.92 21.24 5.28
N GLU A 100 5.53 20.18 5.98
CA GLU A 100 6.47 19.25 6.62
C GLU A 100 6.42 17.94 5.82
N ASP A 101 7.53 17.60 5.17
CA ASP A 101 7.74 16.31 4.52
C ASP A 101 7.88 15.23 5.61
N ASP A 102 6.75 14.73 6.09
CA ASP A 102 6.71 13.51 6.90
C ASP A 102 7.14 12.32 6.03
N VAL A 103 8.44 12.05 6.06
CA VAL A 103 9.01 10.79 5.58
C VAL A 103 8.43 9.67 6.45
N ILE A 104 7.36 9.04 5.94
CA ILE A 104 6.82 7.81 6.50
C ILE A 104 7.97 6.80 6.51
N GLN A 105 8.38 6.35 7.70
CA GLN A 105 9.37 5.30 7.84
C GLN A 105 8.79 4.02 7.22
N ASP A 106 9.53 3.36 6.33
CA ASP A 106 9.06 2.18 5.59
C ASP A 106 8.49 1.09 6.53
N ASP A 107 9.08 0.94 7.72
CA ASP A 107 8.64 0.06 8.80
C ASP A 107 7.15 0.23 9.19
N GLN A 108 6.62 1.47 9.18
CA GLN A 108 5.21 1.77 9.50
C GLN A 108 4.25 1.38 8.36
N VAL A 109 4.76 1.19 7.14
CA VAL A 109 3.97 0.77 5.98
C VAL A 109 3.87 -0.75 5.92
N GLU A 110 4.99 -1.47 6.09
CA GLU A 110 4.99 -2.94 6.13
C GLU A 110 4.09 -3.49 7.25
N GLU A 111 4.17 -2.96 8.47
CA GLU A 111 3.30 -3.42 9.59
C GLU A 111 1.81 -3.23 9.28
N ARG A 112 1.44 -2.17 8.56
CA ARG A 112 0.05 -1.88 8.18
C ARG A 112 -0.46 -2.81 7.07
N GLU A 113 0.42 -3.26 6.17
CA GLU A 113 0.09 -4.25 5.14
C GLU A 113 -0.01 -5.66 5.73
N GLU A 114 0.86 -6.03 6.69
CA GLU A 114 0.73 -7.29 7.43
C GLU A 114 -0.56 -7.33 8.27
N ASP A 115 -0.93 -6.25 8.96
CA ASP A 115 -2.20 -6.12 9.69
C ASP A 115 -3.42 -6.34 8.75
N LEU A 116 -3.40 -5.73 7.55
CA LEU A 116 -4.44 -5.92 6.54
C LEU A 116 -4.54 -7.38 6.08
N LEU A 117 -3.40 -8.01 5.78
CA LEU A 117 -3.30 -9.40 5.34
C LEU A 117 -3.72 -10.40 6.44
N LEU A 118 -3.45 -10.12 7.72
CA LEU A 118 -3.89 -10.94 8.85
C LEU A 118 -5.41 -10.82 9.07
N MET A 119 -5.94 -9.60 9.11
CA MET A 119 -7.39 -9.38 9.23
C MET A 119 -8.16 -10.00 8.06
N GLN A 120 -7.65 -9.93 6.83
CA GLN A 120 -8.29 -10.52 5.65
C GLN A 120 -8.16 -12.04 5.58
N LYS A 121 -7.03 -12.63 5.98
CA LYS A 121 -6.91 -14.10 6.15
C LYS A 121 -7.90 -14.60 7.20
N ALA A 122 -8.11 -13.87 8.29
CA ALA A 122 -9.09 -14.22 9.30
C ALA A 122 -10.54 -14.04 8.78
N ALA A 123 -10.83 -12.97 8.04
CA ALA A 123 -12.12 -12.73 7.40
C ALA A 123 -12.44 -13.69 6.22
N THR A 124 -11.48 -14.47 5.75
CA THR A 124 -11.66 -15.55 4.75
C THR A 124 -11.49 -16.96 5.30
N ALA A 125 -11.06 -17.12 6.56
CA ALA A 125 -10.79 -18.42 7.16
C ALA A 125 -12.02 -19.34 7.30
N GLY A 126 -13.23 -18.85 7.04
CA GLY A 126 -14.46 -19.66 6.98
C GLY A 126 -14.54 -20.63 5.79
N GLY A 127 -13.63 -20.53 4.81
CA GLY A 127 -13.73 -21.20 3.51
C GLY A 127 -12.54 -22.07 3.08
N GLN A 128 -11.69 -22.58 3.98
CA GLN A 128 -10.62 -23.50 3.54
C GLN A 128 -11.18 -24.87 3.14
N SER A 129 -11.35 -25.07 1.83
CA SER A 129 -11.65 -26.39 1.26
C SER A 129 -10.52 -27.39 1.57
N THR A 130 -10.91 -28.59 2.00
CA THR A 130 -9.99 -29.69 2.32
C THR A 130 -9.41 -30.34 1.07
N GLN A 131 -8.53 -29.63 0.34
CA GLN A 131 -7.75 -30.25 -0.74
C GLN A 131 -6.43 -29.56 -1.12
N ALA A 132 -5.73 -28.94 -0.17
CA ALA A 132 -4.28 -28.73 -0.30
C ALA A 132 -3.53 -29.92 0.32
N ARG A 133 -3.15 -30.90 -0.50
CA ARG A 133 -2.16 -31.91 -0.08
C ARG A 133 -0.82 -31.19 0.17
N PRO A 134 -0.18 -31.31 1.35
CA PRO A 134 1.20 -30.89 1.47
C PRO A 134 2.06 -31.75 0.54
N ALA A 135 3.01 -31.12 -0.15
CA ALA A 135 3.99 -31.84 -0.94
C ALA A 135 4.87 -32.66 0.02
N ALA A 136 4.65 -33.96 0.06
CA ALA A 136 5.57 -34.91 0.67
C ALA A 136 6.79 -35.13 -0.25
N ASP A 137 7.86 -35.65 0.34
CA ASP A 137 9.10 -36.10 -0.30
C ASP A 137 10.02 -35.01 -0.86
N LEU A 138 10.72 -34.34 0.07
CA LEU A 138 12.18 -34.17 0.01
C LEU A 138 12.74 -34.09 1.44
N GLU A 139 13.37 -35.17 1.92
CA GLU A 139 14.05 -35.18 3.23
C GLU A 139 15.26 -34.24 3.25
N PRO A 140 15.39 -33.35 4.25
CA PRO A 140 16.69 -32.83 4.66
C PRO A 140 17.37 -33.88 5.52
N GLN A 141 18.39 -34.54 4.98
CA GLN A 141 19.22 -35.46 5.78
C GLN A 141 19.82 -34.73 6.98
N ARG A 142 19.73 -35.35 8.17
CA ARG A 142 20.51 -34.92 9.33
C ARG A 142 22.00 -35.11 9.02
N GLN A 143 22.72 -34.01 8.82
CA GLN A 143 24.15 -33.96 9.11
C GLN A 143 24.41 -32.84 10.11
N ALA A 144 24.83 -33.24 11.31
CA ALA A 144 25.37 -32.31 12.29
C ALA A 144 26.71 -31.80 11.76
N GLY A 145 26.80 -30.48 11.56
CA GLY A 145 28.00 -29.80 11.08
C GLY A 145 27.95 -28.35 11.54
N GLU A 146 28.35 -28.13 12.80
CA GLU A 146 28.55 -26.77 13.32
C GLU A 146 29.69 -26.11 12.55
N VAL A 147 29.34 -25.18 11.66
CA VAL A 147 30.28 -24.24 11.07
C VAL A 147 30.21 -22.95 11.88
N HIS A 148 30.98 -22.89 12.97
CA HIS A 148 31.23 -21.62 13.67
C HIS A 148 32.11 -20.73 12.78
N GLY A 149 31.55 -19.62 12.30
CA GLY A 149 32.36 -18.51 11.79
C GLY A 149 33.07 -17.78 12.94
N PRO A 150 34.33 -17.32 12.77
CA PRO A 150 35.04 -16.60 13.82
C PRO A 150 34.55 -15.14 13.87
N GLY A 151 33.45 -14.89 14.61
CA GLY A 151 32.90 -13.54 14.78
C GLY A 151 31.72 -13.43 15.73
N ASP A 152 30.85 -14.43 15.81
CA ASP A 152 29.58 -14.30 16.52
C ASP A 152 29.76 -14.51 18.03
N SER A 153 29.44 -13.47 18.80
CA SER A 153 29.43 -13.54 20.26
C SER A 153 28.18 -14.29 20.75
N PRO A 154 28.27 -15.18 21.75
CA PRO A 154 27.16 -16.06 22.17
C PRO A 154 25.94 -15.36 22.80
N GLY A 155 25.91 -14.02 22.84
CA GLY A 155 24.73 -13.26 23.26
C GLY A 155 23.72 -12.99 22.15
N ASP A 156 24.17 -12.85 20.89
CA ASP A 156 23.32 -12.33 19.81
C ASP A 156 22.25 -13.34 19.36
N THR A 157 22.63 -14.63 19.33
CA THR A 157 21.70 -15.75 19.12
C THR A 157 20.65 -15.88 20.24
N SER A 158 20.93 -15.42 21.47
CA SER A 158 19.94 -15.44 22.55
C SER A 158 18.88 -14.33 22.38
N ARG A 159 19.32 -13.13 21.97
CA ARG A 159 18.45 -11.97 21.73
C ARG A 159 17.45 -12.22 20.61
N ALA A 160 17.94 -12.67 19.45
CA ALA A 160 17.09 -12.99 18.31
C ALA A 160 16.08 -14.11 18.61
N VAL A 161 16.49 -15.17 19.31
CA VAL A 161 15.61 -16.29 19.66
C VAL A 161 14.48 -15.87 20.60
N ARG A 162 14.76 -15.07 21.65
CA ARG A 162 13.69 -14.57 22.53
C ARG A 162 12.72 -13.63 21.80
N LEU A 163 13.21 -12.75 20.92
CA LEU A 163 12.33 -11.86 20.14
C LEU A 163 11.41 -12.65 19.19
N LEU A 164 11.93 -13.69 18.53
CA LEU A 164 11.13 -14.60 17.70
C LEU A 164 10.10 -15.38 18.52
N GLN A 165 10.44 -15.81 19.75
CA GLN A 165 9.50 -16.45 20.65
C GLN A 165 8.38 -15.48 21.07
N LEU A 166 8.72 -14.26 21.48
CA LEU A 166 7.74 -13.23 21.83
C LEU A 166 6.79 -12.93 20.67
N ARG A 167 7.30 -12.82 19.42
CA ARG A 167 6.49 -12.66 18.21
C ARG A 167 5.52 -13.83 17.98
N ARG A 168 5.95 -15.08 18.20
CA ARG A 168 5.07 -16.26 18.10
C ARG A 168 3.97 -16.24 19.15
N GLU A 169 4.33 -16.02 20.42
CA GLU A 169 3.36 -15.96 21.52
C GLU A 169 2.34 -14.82 21.31
N ALA A 170 2.80 -13.66 20.82
CA ALA A 170 1.93 -12.55 20.47
C ALA A 170 0.97 -12.91 19.32
N ALA A 171 1.45 -13.58 18.26
CA ALA A 171 0.61 -14.01 17.15
C ALA A 171 -0.46 -15.05 17.58
N GLU A 172 -0.12 -15.97 18.48
CA GLU A 172 -1.09 -16.94 19.04
C GLU A 172 -2.18 -16.22 19.87
N VAL A 173 -1.81 -15.23 20.69
CA VAL A 173 -2.77 -14.40 21.44
C VAL A 173 -3.68 -13.61 20.50
N LEU A 174 -3.13 -13.01 19.44
CA LEU A 174 -3.91 -12.28 18.43
C LEU A 174 -4.91 -13.20 17.74
N GLN A 175 -4.47 -14.37 17.27
CA GLN A 175 -5.33 -15.36 16.63
C GLN A 175 -6.46 -15.84 17.55
N SER A 176 -6.18 -16.05 18.85
CA SER A 176 -7.23 -16.37 19.83
C SER A 176 -8.26 -15.26 19.95
N ARG A 177 -7.84 -14.01 20.17
CA ARG A 177 -8.76 -12.86 20.32
C ARG A 177 -9.60 -12.64 19.06
N ILE A 178 -9.00 -12.78 17.88
CA ILE A 178 -9.69 -12.71 16.59
C ILE A 178 -10.74 -13.82 16.50
N LYS A 179 -10.41 -15.06 16.86
CA LYS A 179 -11.36 -16.18 16.92
C LYS A 179 -12.52 -15.90 17.88
N ASP A 180 -12.24 -15.33 19.05
CA ASP A 180 -13.26 -14.97 20.04
C ASP A 180 -14.25 -13.93 19.46
N VAL A 181 -13.80 -12.96 18.67
CA VAL A 181 -14.67 -12.03 17.92
C VAL A 181 -15.57 -12.79 16.93
N PHE A 182 -15.02 -13.73 16.14
CA PHE A 182 -15.80 -14.55 15.20
C PHE A 182 -16.82 -15.50 15.87
N GLU A 183 -16.57 -15.90 17.13
CA GLU A 183 -17.48 -16.75 17.91
C GLU A 183 -18.54 -15.98 18.69
N THR A 184 -18.23 -14.76 19.15
CA THR A 184 -19.14 -13.91 19.95
C THR A 184 -20.06 -13.02 19.12
N MET A 185 -19.68 -12.66 17.90
CA MET A 185 -20.48 -11.81 17.02
C MET A 185 -21.79 -12.49 16.58
N GLU A 186 -22.89 -11.73 16.61
CA GLU A 186 -24.21 -12.17 16.15
C GLU A 186 -24.18 -12.52 14.66
N LYS A 187 -24.47 -13.77 14.34
CA LYS A 187 -24.47 -14.32 12.99
C LYS A 187 -25.85 -14.15 12.36
N LEU A 188 -25.93 -13.38 11.28
CA LEU A 188 -27.12 -13.36 10.41
C LEU A 188 -27.07 -14.56 9.47
N GLU A 189 -28.17 -15.26 9.29
CA GLU A 189 -28.29 -16.26 8.21
C GLU A 189 -28.55 -15.58 6.87
N PHE A 190 -28.02 -16.13 5.78
CA PHE A 190 -28.34 -15.65 4.44
C PHE A 190 -29.84 -15.85 4.14
N VAL A 191 -30.50 -14.79 3.68
CA VAL A 191 -31.90 -14.82 3.22
C VAL A 191 -31.94 -14.48 1.74
N GLU A 192 -32.54 -15.36 0.92
CA GLU A 192 -32.73 -15.05 -0.49
C GLU A 192 -33.58 -13.78 -0.66
N PRO A 193 -33.17 -12.79 -1.49
CA PRO A 193 -33.91 -11.54 -1.66
C PRO A 193 -35.30 -11.74 -2.29
N GLY A 194 -35.58 -12.93 -2.81
CA GLY A 194 -36.82 -13.30 -3.50
C GLY A 194 -36.86 -12.77 -4.93
N ASN A 195 -38.07 -12.76 -5.51
CA ASN A 195 -38.33 -12.04 -6.74
C ASN A 195 -38.74 -10.59 -6.42
N ILE A 196 -38.19 -9.62 -7.13
CA ILE A 196 -38.50 -8.19 -6.98
C ILE A 196 -38.92 -7.69 -8.37
N ASP A 197 -40.11 -7.09 -8.45
CA ASP A 197 -40.61 -6.57 -9.73
C ASP A 197 -39.66 -5.52 -10.31
N GLY A 198 -39.37 -5.64 -11.61
CA GLY A 198 -38.36 -4.86 -12.31
C GLY A 198 -36.91 -5.39 -12.26
N ILE A 199 -36.63 -6.49 -11.54
CA ILE A 199 -35.38 -7.26 -11.74
C ILE A 199 -35.56 -8.17 -12.97
N LEU A 200 -34.69 -7.99 -13.97
CA LEU A 200 -34.69 -8.78 -15.20
C LEU A 200 -33.87 -10.07 -15.08
N PHE A 201 -32.81 -10.02 -14.27
CA PHE A 201 -31.91 -11.12 -13.99
C PHE A 201 -31.25 -10.88 -12.63
N GLN A 202 -31.04 -11.96 -11.87
CA GLN A 202 -30.20 -11.96 -10.67
C GLN A 202 -29.37 -13.23 -10.57
N ASP A 203 -28.15 -13.11 -10.07
CA ASP A 203 -27.30 -14.23 -9.66
C ASP A 203 -26.63 -13.89 -8.33
N THR A 204 -26.95 -14.66 -7.31
CA THR A 204 -26.42 -14.55 -5.94
C THR A 204 -25.36 -15.61 -5.66
N PHE A 205 -24.99 -16.46 -6.64
CA PHE A 205 -23.98 -17.53 -6.54
C PHE A 205 -24.18 -18.61 -5.47
N GLN A 206 -25.21 -18.50 -4.62
CA GLN A 206 -25.48 -19.41 -3.50
C GLN A 206 -25.73 -20.86 -3.96
N ASP A 207 -26.27 -21.01 -5.16
CA ASP A 207 -26.65 -22.28 -5.78
C ASP A 207 -25.49 -23.00 -6.49
N ASN A 208 -24.26 -22.48 -6.32
CA ASN A 208 -23.00 -22.98 -6.89
C ASN A 208 -23.03 -23.12 -8.43
N PRO A 209 -23.17 -22.00 -9.16
CA PRO A 209 -23.51 -22.04 -10.58
C PRO A 209 -22.34 -22.42 -11.50
N LEU A 210 -21.11 -22.54 -10.97
CA LEU A 210 -19.98 -23.19 -11.64
C LEU A 210 -20.20 -24.70 -11.78
N GLU A 211 -20.59 -25.40 -10.69
CA GLU A 211 -20.86 -26.84 -10.71
C GLU A 211 -22.07 -27.18 -11.58
N LYS A 212 -23.07 -26.29 -11.61
CA LYS A 212 -24.22 -26.39 -12.52
C LYS A 212 -23.88 -26.10 -14.00
N GLY A 213 -22.68 -25.59 -14.29
CA GLY A 213 -22.24 -25.23 -15.64
C GLY A 213 -22.99 -24.04 -16.24
N VAL A 214 -23.56 -23.15 -15.42
CA VAL A 214 -24.29 -21.96 -15.89
C VAL A 214 -23.34 -20.75 -15.99
N TRP A 215 -22.42 -20.63 -15.04
CA TRP A 215 -21.15 -19.92 -15.28
C TRP A 215 -20.14 -20.93 -15.84
N VAL A 216 -19.59 -20.62 -17.01
CA VAL A 216 -18.70 -21.49 -17.76
C VAL A 216 -17.33 -20.83 -17.84
N PRO A 217 -16.31 -21.39 -17.18
CA PRO A 217 -14.93 -20.99 -17.39
C PRO A 217 -14.54 -21.22 -18.86
N SER A 218 -13.81 -20.26 -19.42
CA SER A 218 -13.32 -20.36 -20.79
C SER A 218 -12.23 -21.44 -20.94
N ALA A 219 -12.11 -21.97 -22.16
CA ALA A 219 -11.05 -22.89 -22.57
C ALA A 219 -9.88 -22.19 -23.32
N ASP A 220 -9.88 -20.86 -23.45
CA ASP A 220 -8.76 -20.10 -24.02
C ASP A 220 -7.49 -20.29 -23.15
N PRO A 221 -6.35 -20.75 -23.70
CA PRO A 221 -5.08 -20.93 -22.97
C PRO A 221 -4.52 -19.69 -22.25
N LYS A 222 -5.00 -18.49 -22.57
CA LYS A 222 -4.72 -17.26 -21.81
C LYS A 222 -5.28 -17.36 -20.38
N PHE A 223 -6.47 -17.94 -20.21
CA PHE A 223 -7.22 -17.97 -18.96
C PHE A 223 -6.87 -19.19 -18.10
N GLN A 224 -5.71 -19.11 -17.47
CA GLN A 224 -5.15 -20.18 -16.64
C GLN A 224 -5.63 -20.13 -15.17
N GLY A 225 -6.23 -19.02 -14.76
CA GLY A 225 -6.69 -18.80 -13.38
C GLY A 225 -8.02 -19.49 -13.10
N ARG A 226 -8.10 -20.21 -11.99
CA ARG A 226 -9.31 -20.93 -11.57
C ARG A 226 -10.33 -20.01 -10.93
N TRP A 227 -11.59 -20.37 -11.14
CA TRP A 227 -12.74 -19.83 -10.42
C TRP A 227 -13.21 -20.86 -9.39
N SER A 228 -13.62 -20.40 -8.21
CA SER A 228 -14.33 -21.19 -7.20
C SER A 228 -15.57 -20.44 -6.72
N VAL A 229 -16.54 -21.17 -6.17
CA VAL A 229 -17.60 -20.57 -5.36
C VAL A 229 -17.24 -20.85 -3.90
N GLU A 230 -17.07 -19.82 -3.09
CA GLU A 230 -16.55 -19.95 -1.72
C GLU A 230 -17.53 -19.36 -0.72
N THR A 231 -17.59 -19.95 0.48
CA THR A 231 -18.36 -19.41 1.60
C THR A 231 -17.58 -18.29 2.28
N ARG A 232 -18.21 -17.14 2.48
CA ARG A 232 -17.66 -16.01 3.26
C ARG A 232 -17.54 -16.34 4.74
N SER A 233 -16.87 -15.47 5.50
CA SER A 233 -16.87 -15.59 6.96
C SER A 233 -18.28 -15.45 7.54
N ALA A 234 -18.66 -16.42 8.36
CA ALA A 234 -19.97 -16.51 8.99
C ALA A 234 -20.24 -15.44 10.05
N ALA A 235 -19.28 -14.58 10.40
CA ALA A 235 -19.53 -13.39 11.25
C ALA A 235 -20.14 -12.21 10.49
N VAL A 236 -20.08 -12.21 9.15
CA VAL A 236 -20.82 -11.22 8.34
C VAL A 236 -22.22 -11.77 8.06
N ILE A 237 -22.31 -12.79 7.19
CA ILE A 237 -23.53 -13.53 6.90
C ILE A 237 -23.16 -15.02 6.79
N ALA A 238 -23.80 -15.86 7.59
CA ALA A 238 -23.56 -17.29 7.65
C ALA A 238 -24.13 -18.02 6.43
N GLY A 239 -23.29 -18.88 5.83
CA GLY A 239 -23.65 -19.70 4.67
C GLY A 239 -23.61 -18.97 3.32
N GLU A 240 -23.42 -17.65 3.33
CA GLU A 240 -23.31 -16.83 2.12
C GLU A 240 -22.08 -17.19 1.29
N LYS A 241 -22.29 -17.40 0.00
CA LYS A 241 -21.25 -17.69 -0.99
C LYS A 241 -21.03 -16.55 -1.98
N ASN A 242 -19.88 -16.55 -2.64
CA ASN A 242 -19.53 -15.63 -3.72
C ASN A 242 -18.68 -16.36 -4.79
N LEU A 243 -18.56 -15.77 -5.98
CA LEU A 243 -17.70 -16.26 -7.06
C LEU A 243 -16.30 -15.64 -6.92
N VAL A 244 -15.27 -16.46 -6.70
CA VAL A 244 -13.91 -16.00 -6.35
C VAL A 244 -12.90 -16.34 -7.44
N MET A 245 -12.05 -15.35 -7.71
CA MET A 245 -10.92 -15.41 -8.64
C MET A 245 -9.67 -15.90 -7.88
N GLN A 246 -9.34 -17.20 -7.96
CA GLN A 246 -8.47 -17.84 -6.96
C GLN A 246 -6.98 -17.52 -7.10
N ASP A 247 -6.43 -17.78 -8.29
CA ASP A 247 -4.99 -17.89 -8.50
C ASP A 247 -4.29 -16.53 -8.65
N MET A 248 -3.09 -16.42 -8.08
CA MET A 248 -2.23 -15.24 -8.19
C MET A 248 -1.55 -15.17 -9.56
N ARG A 249 -1.37 -13.95 -10.09
CA ARG A 249 -0.62 -13.66 -11.33
C ARG A 249 -1.11 -14.46 -12.53
N LYS A 250 -2.44 -14.58 -12.66
CA LYS A 250 -3.14 -15.28 -13.75
C LYS A 250 -4.17 -14.37 -14.41
N PHE A 251 -4.47 -14.66 -15.67
CA PHE A 251 -5.72 -14.20 -16.28
C PHE A 251 -6.81 -15.23 -15.99
N HIS A 252 -8.02 -14.74 -15.77
CA HIS A 252 -9.22 -15.52 -15.49
C HIS A 252 -10.30 -15.14 -16.48
N GLY A 253 -11.01 -16.14 -17.00
CA GLY A 253 -12.08 -15.98 -17.97
C GLY A 253 -13.29 -16.84 -17.62
N VAL A 254 -14.45 -16.24 -17.38
CA VAL A 254 -15.72 -16.94 -17.15
C VAL A 254 -16.87 -16.15 -17.76
N ALA A 255 -17.85 -16.85 -18.33
CA ALA A 255 -19.03 -16.24 -18.92
C ALA A 255 -20.32 -16.99 -18.55
N ARG A 256 -21.45 -16.29 -18.55
CA ARG A 256 -22.80 -16.83 -18.33
C ARG A 256 -23.78 -16.22 -19.34
N ARG A 257 -24.67 -17.05 -19.92
CA ARG A 257 -25.79 -16.55 -20.72
C ARG A 257 -26.90 -15.99 -19.81
N LEU A 258 -27.53 -14.90 -20.27
CA LEU A 258 -28.74 -14.34 -19.69
C LEU A 258 -29.95 -15.06 -20.29
N SER A 259 -30.87 -15.50 -19.44
CA SER A 259 -32.11 -16.16 -19.83
C SER A 259 -33.26 -15.59 -18.99
N PRO A 260 -34.15 -14.75 -19.56
CA PRO A 260 -34.14 -14.25 -20.94
C PRO A 260 -33.00 -13.24 -21.22
N PRO A 261 -32.63 -13.02 -22.51
CA PRO A 261 -31.72 -11.94 -22.90
C PRO A 261 -32.40 -10.57 -22.88
N ILE A 262 -31.63 -9.51 -22.61
CA ILE A 262 -32.09 -8.11 -22.58
C ILE A 262 -32.06 -7.57 -24.01
N LYS A 263 -33.21 -7.57 -24.68
CA LYS A 263 -33.29 -7.32 -26.13
C LYS A 263 -33.23 -5.83 -26.51
N ASP A 264 -33.87 -4.95 -25.74
CA ASP A 264 -33.99 -3.52 -26.06
C ASP A 264 -34.30 -2.69 -24.81
N THR A 265 -33.50 -1.66 -24.54
CA THR A 265 -33.65 -0.79 -23.34
C THR A 265 -34.32 0.56 -23.63
N LEU A 266 -34.82 0.79 -24.85
CA LEU A 266 -35.28 2.11 -25.36
C LEU A 266 -36.32 2.88 -24.49
N LYS A 267 -37.07 2.22 -23.61
CA LYS A 267 -38.18 2.85 -22.86
C LYS A 267 -38.04 2.78 -21.36
N GLU A 268 -37.01 2.12 -20.87
CA GLU A 268 -36.86 1.73 -19.47
C GLU A 268 -35.47 2.13 -18.99
N HIS A 269 -35.28 2.21 -17.67
CA HIS A 269 -33.91 2.33 -17.19
C HIS A 269 -33.14 1.04 -17.52
N PHE A 270 -31.85 1.16 -17.76
CA PHE A 270 -30.96 0.01 -17.71
C PHE A 270 -30.09 0.14 -16.47
N VAL A 271 -30.30 -0.78 -15.52
CA VAL A 271 -29.52 -0.86 -14.30
C VAL A 271 -28.67 -2.12 -14.35
N PHE A 272 -27.37 -1.95 -14.19
CA PHE A 272 -26.42 -3.03 -14.01
C PHE A 272 -25.71 -2.83 -12.67
N GLN A 273 -25.80 -3.82 -11.78
CA GLN A 273 -25.33 -3.69 -10.40
C GLN A 273 -24.74 -5.02 -9.93
N TYR A 274 -23.64 -4.96 -9.20
CA TYR A 274 -23.00 -6.11 -8.58
C TYR A 274 -22.13 -5.70 -7.41
N GLU A 275 -21.74 -6.66 -6.58
CA GLU A 275 -20.86 -6.45 -5.44
C GLU A 275 -19.47 -7.02 -5.70
N LEU A 276 -18.46 -6.31 -5.20
CA LEU A 276 -17.04 -6.63 -5.35
C LEU A 276 -16.33 -6.55 -4.00
N LEU A 277 -15.81 -7.69 -3.54
CA LEU A 277 -14.96 -7.78 -2.35
C LEU A 277 -13.53 -8.13 -2.75
N GLN A 278 -12.57 -7.33 -2.30
CA GLN A 278 -11.16 -7.68 -2.36
C GLN A 278 -10.79 -8.43 -1.08
N THR A 279 -10.63 -9.76 -1.18
CA THR A 279 -10.24 -10.58 -0.01
C THR A 279 -8.74 -10.52 0.31
N ARG A 280 -7.96 -9.86 -0.56
CA ARG A 280 -6.53 -9.55 -0.39
C ARG A 280 -6.33 -8.09 -0.85
N PRO A 281 -5.30 -7.36 -0.39
CA PRO A 281 -5.07 -6.00 -0.87
C PRO A 281 -4.66 -6.07 -2.35
N LEU A 282 -5.47 -5.48 -3.23
CA LEU A 282 -5.25 -5.56 -4.68
C LEU A 282 -4.31 -4.43 -5.11
N THR A 283 -3.05 -4.74 -5.44
CA THR A 283 -2.11 -3.76 -6.01
C THR A 283 -2.23 -3.68 -7.52
N CYS A 284 -2.55 -4.81 -8.18
CA CYS A 284 -2.86 -4.82 -9.61
C CYS A 284 -3.83 -5.94 -10.02
N GLY A 285 -5.02 -5.57 -10.45
CA GLY A 285 -5.97 -6.42 -11.15
C GLY A 285 -7.29 -5.72 -11.48
N GLY A 286 -8.07 -6.40 -12.31
CA GLY A 286 -9.40 -5.96 -12.68
C GLY A 286 -10.49 -6.50 -11.75
N GLY A 287 -11.60 -5.75 -11.67
CA GLY A 287 -12.86 -6.15 -11.06
C GLY A 287 -14.08 -5.78 -11.91
N TYR A 288 -13.89 -5.57 -13.22
CA TYR A 288 -14.94 -5.19 -14.17
C TYR A 288 -15.64 -6.37 -14.82
N LEU A 289 -16.87 -6.14 -15.31
CA LEU A 289 -17.64 -7.10 -16.09
C LEU A 289 -17.87 -6.57 -17.51
N LYS A 290 -17.91 -7.49 -18.48
CA LYS A 290 -18.26 -7.24 -19.89
C LYS A 290 -19.66 -7.77 -20.16
N LEU A 291 -20.49 -6.96 -20.81
CA LEU A 291 -21.83 -7.31 -21.30
C LEU A 291 -21.74 -7.64 -22.79
N LEU A 292 -22.22 -8.80 -23.21
CA LEU A 292 -21.97 -9.36 -24.53
C LEU A 292 -23.27 -9.56 -25.33
N ASP A 293 -23.16 -9.41 -26.65
CA ASP A 293 -24.02 -10.09 -27.63
C ASP A 293 -23.24 -11.29 -28.16
N PHE A 294 -23.32 -12.41 -27.43
CA PHE A 294 -22.56 -13.63 -27.67
C PHE A 294 -23.36 -14.61 -28.54
N PRO A 295 -22.89 -15.02 -29.73
CA PRO A 295 -23.66 -15.82 -30.68
C PRO A 295 -24.32 -17.05 -30.05
N GLU A 296 -25.61 -17.30 -30.30
CA GLU A 296 -26.37 -18.34 -29.59
C GLU A 296 -25.85 -19.76 -29.85
N GLU A 297 -25.32 -20.01 -31.05
CA GLU A 297 -24.76 -21.28 -31.48
C GLU A 297 -23.37 -21.57 -30.89
N GLN A 298 -22.66 -20.54 -30.42
CA GLN A 298 -21.28 -20.67 -29.94
C GLN A 298 -21.23 -21.18 -28.48
N SER A 299 -20.20 -21.97 -28.15
CA SER A 299 -19.98 -22.40 -26.76
C SER A 299 -19.42 -21.26 -25.92
N LEU A 300 -19.93 -21.05 -24.70
CA LEU A 300 -19.32 -20.13 -23.73
C LEU A 300 -17.84 -20.49 -23.41
N LYS A 301 -17.43 -21.74 -23.65
CA LYS A 301 -16.01 -22.16 -23.53
C LYS A 301 -15.09 -21.46 -24.53
N GLU A 302 -15.64 -20.93 -25.63
CA GLU A 302 -14.89 -20.21 -26.66
C GLU A 302 -14.75 -18.71 -26.34
N PHE A 303 -15.37 -18.22 -25.27
CA PHE A 303 -15.19 -16.85 -24.79
C PHE A 303 -13.70 -16.54 -24.61
N ASN A 304 -13.23 -15.45 -25.21
CA ASN A 304 -11.81 -15.13 -25.30
C ASN A 304 -11.59 -13.61 -25.28
N HIS A 305 -10.33 -13.21 -25.21
CA HIS A 305 -9.92 -11.80 -25.15
C HIS A 305 -10.24 -10.96 -26.40
N LEU A 306 -10.58 -11.60 -27.52
CA LEU A 306 -11.04 -10.96 -28.76
C LEU A 306 -12.58 -10.96 -28.87
N THR A 307 -13.30 -11.49 -27.88
CA THR A 307 -14.77 -11.51 -27.90
C THR A 307 -15.30 -10.09 -27.75
N ASP A 308 -16.12 -9.68 -28.73
CA ASP A 308 -16.75 -8.37 -28.71
C ASP A 308 -17.75 -8.25 -27.55
N TYR A 309 -17.86 -7.02 -27.04
CA TYR A 309 -18.70 -6.65 -25.92
C TYR A 309 -19.46 -5.36 -26.29
N LEU A 310 -20.58 -5.10 -25.63
CA LEU A 310 -21.38 -3.88 -25.80
C LEU A 310 -21.09 -2.85 -24.71
N VAL A 311 -20.91 -3.32 -23.48
CA VAL A 311 -20.59 -2.50 -22.31
C VAL A 311 -19.47 -3.17 -21.52
N MET A 312 -18.50 -2.39 -21.03
CA MET A 312 -17.60 -2.80 -19.95
C MET A 312 -17.81 -1.84 -18.78
N PHE A 313 -18.05 -2.37 -17.58
CA PHE A 313 -18.27 -1.58 -16.38
C PHE A 313 -17.58 -2.18 -15.16
N GLY A 314 -16.91 -1.34 -14.37
CA GLY A 314 -16.29 -1.70 -13.09
C GLY A 314 -14.84 -1.28 -12.93
N PRO A 315 -14.23 -1.49 -11.76
CA PRO A 315 -12.87 -1.07 -11.45
C PRO A 315 -11.81 -1.87 -12.21
N ASP A 316 -10.73 -1.18 -12.57
CA ASP A 316 -9.41 -1.73 -12.88
C ASP A 316 -8.39 -0.91 -12.09
N ILE A 317 -7.56 -1.60 -11.31
CA ILE A 317 -6.55 -1.01 -10.41
C ILE A 317 -5.22 -1.63 -10.78
N CYS A 318 -4.17 -0.85 -11.04
CA CYS A 318 -2.83 -1.35 -11.23
C CYS A 318 -1.79 -0.26 -10.94
N GLY A 319 -1.12 -0.39 -9.79
CA GLY A 319 -0.25 0.68 -9.26
C GLY A 319 -1.04 1.98 -9.06
N ASP A 320 -0.50 3.09 -9.56
CA ASP A 320 -1.16 4.40 -9.48
C ASP A 320 -2.42 4.53 -10.36
N SER A 321 -2.61 3.61 -11.32
CA SER A 321 -3.82 3.59 -12.15
C SER A 321 -4.98 2.99 -11.35
N ASN A 322 -6.03 3.78 -11.13
CA ASN A 322 -7.25 3.34 -10.48
C ASN A 322 -8.43 3.97 -11.22
N VAL A 323 -9.21 3.16 -11.94
CA VAL A 323 -10.26 3.62 -12.84
C VAL A 323 -11.48 2.71 -12.71
N VAL A 324 -12.64 3.27 -12.39
CA VAL A 324 -13.93 2.59 -12.63
C VAL A 324 -14.32 2.83 -14.08
N HIS A 325 -14.05 1.84 -14.92
CA HIS A 325 -14.38 1.90 -16.33
C HIS A 325 -15.88 1.98 -16.53
N PHE A 326 -16.27 2.81 -17.48
CA PHE A 326 -17.53 2.71 -18.20
C PHE A 326 -17.19 2.90 -19.68
N ILE A 327 -17.32 1.82 -20.46
CA ILE A 327 -17.02 1.81 -21.90
C ILE A 327 -18.25 1.30 -22.63
N LEU A 328 -18.68 2.02 -23.67
CA LEU A 328 -19.72 1.60 -24.60
C LEU A 328 -19.10 1.33 -25.97
N LYS A 329 -19.44 0.19 -26.58
CA LYS A 329 -19.16 -0.07 -28.00
C LYS A 329 -20.37 0.32 -28.84
N VAL A 330 -20.17 1.23 -29.81
CA VAL A 330 -21.23 1.68 -30.72
C VAL A 330 -20.90 1.28 -32.15
N TYR A 331 -21.90 0.75 -32.84
CA TYR A 331 -21.81 0.39 -34.26
C TYR A 331 -22.13 1.58 -35.14
N ASN A 332 -21.20 1.97 -36.01
CA ASN A 332 -21.43 2.98 -37.03
C ASN A 332 -22.09 2.32 -38.28
N PRO A 333 -23.35 2.65 -38.60
CA PRO A 333 -24.07 2.00 -39.71
C PRO A 333 -23.56 2.42 -41.10
N VAL A 334 -22.75 3.48 -41.19
CA VAL A 334 -22.18 3.99 -42.44
C VAL A 334 -20.84 3.33 -42.72
N THR A 335 -19.90 3.37 -41.77
CA THR A 335 -18.57 2.75 -41.93
C THR A 335 -18.55 1.24 -41.67
N LYS A 336 -19.64 0.69 -41.09
CA LYS A 336 -19.76 -0.72 -40.68
C LYS A 336 -18.78 -1.15 -39.57
N ALA A 337 -18.14 -0.19 -38.90
CA ALA A 337 -17.19 -0.44 -37.83
C ALA A 337 -17.83 -0.25 -36.44
N TRP A 338 -17.37 -1.04 -35.47
CA TRP A 338 -17.58 -0.78 -34.05
C TRP A 338 -16.50 0.18 -33.53
N THR A 339 -16.86 1.05 -32.58
CA THR A 339 -15.92 1.95 -31.91
C THR A 339 -16.11 1.87 -30.41
N GLU A 340 -15.02 1.82 -29.65
CA GLU A 340 -15.03 1.93 -28.19
C GLU A 340 -15.11 3.40 -27.80
N HIS A 341 -16.04 3.72 -26.92
CA HIS A 341 -16.22 5.04 -26.33
C HIS A 341 -16.08 4.89 -24.82
N ARG A 342 -15.10 5.57 -24.23
CA ARG A 342 -14.75 5.47 -22.81
C ARG A 342 -15.27 6.71 -22.09
N LEU A 343 -15.76 6.55 -20.86
CA LEU A 343 -16.12 7.67 -20.00
C LEU A 343 -14.94 8.64 -19.81
N ASP A 344 -15.19 9.92 -20.05
CA ASP A 344 -14.27 11.00 -19.71
C ASP A 344 -14.28 11.27 -18.20
N ALA A 345 -13.11 11.57 -17.64
CA ALA A 345 -12.88 11.69 -16.20
C ALA A 345 -13.61 10.59 -15.38
N PRO A 346 -13.24 9.30 -15.55
CA PRO A 346 -13.88 8.21 -14.83
C PRO A 346 -13.58 8.29 -13.32
N PRO A 347 -14.52 7.89 -12.45
CA PRO A 347 -14.30 7.89 -11.01
C PRO A 347 -13.31 6.79 -10.60
N ARG A 348 -12.78 6.89 -9.37
CA ARG A 348 -11.86 5.91 -8.78
C ARG A 348 -12.59 5.08 -7.73
N LEU A 349 -12.22 3.81 -7.57
CA LEU A 349 -12.67 3.00 -6.44
C LEU A 349 -11.65 3.10 -5.32
N ILE A 350 -12.02 3.68 -4.18
CA ILE A 350 -11.13 3.72 -3.02
C ILE A 350 -10.91 2.27 -2.53
N PRO A 351 -9.66 1.77 -2.43
CA PRO A 351 -9.41 0.43 -1.92
C PRO A 351 -9.98 0.28 -0.51
N SER A 352 -10.80 -0.75 -0.31
CA SER A 352 -11.52 -1.02 0.93
C SER A 352 -11.43 -2.50 1.26
N PRO A 353 -11.26 -2.88 2.55
CA PRO A 353 -11.36 -4.27 2.99
C PRO A 353 -12.81 -4.78 3.02
N LEU A 354 -13.80 -3.91 2.80
CA LEU A 354 -15.23 -4.21 2.82
C LEU A 354 -15.74 -4.47 1.39
N SER A 355 -16.87 -5.16 1.26
CA SER A 355 -17.52 -5.42 -0.04
C SER A 355 -18.08 -4.12 -0.60
N ASN A 356 -17.78 -3.75 -1.84
CA ASN A 356 -18.26 -2.51 -2.48
C ASN A 356 -19.44 -2.81 -3.41
N LEU A 357 -20.49 -2.00 -3.39
CA LEU A 357 -21.62 -2.10 -4.33
C LEU A 357 -21.37 -1.20 -5.53
N LEU A 358 -21.18 -1.78 -6.71
CA LEU A 358 -20.95 -1.08 -7.97
C LEU A 358 -22.25 -1.04 -8.77
N THR A 359 -22.67 0.16 -9.17
CA THR A 359 -23.94 0.36 -9.88
C THR A 359 -23.77 1.30 -11.06
N LEU A 360 -24.27 0.90 -12.23
CA LEU A 360 -24.41 1.72 -13.44
C LEU A 360 -25.89 1.86 -13.77
N TRP A 361 -26.39 3.09 -13.81
CA TRP A 361 -27.70 3.43 -14.35
C TRP A 361 -27.51 4.14 -15.70
N ILE A 362 -28.18 3.64 -16.73
CA ILE A 362 -28.36 4.31 -18.02
C ILE A 362 -29.86 4.62 -18.15
N LYS A 363 -30.21 5.87 -18.44
CA LYS A 363 -31.60 6.35 -18.41
C LYS A 363 -32.15 6.63 -19.82
N PRO A 364 -33.48 6.61 -20.03
CA PRO A 364 -34.11 6.90 -21.33
C PRO A 364 -33.86 8.30 -21.93
N ASP A 365 -33.25 9.21 -21.17
CA ASP A 365 -32.93 10.59 -21.57
C ASP A 365 -31.46 10.78 -22.03
N ASP A 366 -30.77 9.68 -22.36
CA ASP A 366 -29.34 9.66 -22.71
C ASP A 366 -28.40 10.14 -21.59
N THR A 367 -28.85 10.11 -20.34
CA THR A 367 -27.99 10.32 -19.15
C THR A 367 -27.59 9.01 -18.48
N PHE A 368 -26.53 9.06 -17.68
CA PHE A 368 -26.08 7.95 -16.85
C PHE A 368 -25.65 8.42 -15.46
N GLU A 369 -25.69 7.49 -14.51
CA GLU A 369 -25.14 7.63 -13.16
C GLU A 369 -24.31 6.39 -12.81
N ILE A 370 -23.16 6.59 -12.20
CA ILE A 370 -22.32 5.56 -11.59
C ILE A 370 -22.36 5.81 -10.08
N LEU A 371 -22.74 4.76 -9.34
CA LEU A 371 -22.80 4.77 -7.90
C LEU A 371 -21.85 3.73 -7.31
N ILE A 372 -21.21 4.11 -6.21
CA ILE A 372 -20.42 3.22 -5.35
C ILE A 372 -21.07 3.28 -3.97
N ASP A 373 -21.40 2.13 -3.39
CA ASP A 373 -22.03 2.02 -2.07
C ASP A 373 -23.31 2.88 -1.93
N GLY A 374 -24.10 2.96 -3.01
CA GLY A 374 -25.32 3.77 -3.09
C GLY A 374 -25.11 5.27 -3.26
N SER A 375 -23.87 5.76 -3.23
CA SER A 375 -23.51 7.17 -3.44
C SER A 375 -23.15 7.45 -4.90
N VAL A 376 -23.73 8.49 -5.51
CA VAL A 376 -23.40 8.91 -6.89
C VAL A 376 -21.98 9.47 -6.92
N VAL A 377 -21.07 8.78 -7.62
CA VAL A 377 -19.65 9.21 -7.77
C VAL A 377 -19.37 9.86 -9.13
N ARG A 378 -20.19 9.59 -10.14
CA ARG A 378 -20.13 10.24 -11.46
C ARG A 378 -21.51 10.20 -12.12
N GLN A 379 -21.92 11.31 -12.72
CA GLN A 379 -23.12 11.41 -13.54
C GLN A 379 -22.83 12.24 -14.79
N GLY A 380 -23.55 12.03 -15.88
CA GLY A 380 -23.31 12.75 -17.14
C GLY A 380 -24.28 12.37 -18.26
N SER A 381 -23.98 12.84 -19.48
CA SER A 381 -24.70 12.50 -20.70
C SER A 381 -23.83 11.66 -21.64
N LEU A 382 -24.38 10.56 -22.15
CA LEU A 382 -23.69 9.65 -23.07
C LEU A 382 -23.21 10.35 -24.35
N LEU A 383 -23.87 11.44 -24.76
CA LEU A 383 -23.50 12.20 -25.97
C LEU A 383 -22.38 13.24 -25.73
N LYS A 384 -22.00 13.51 -24.47
CA LYS A 384 -21.03 14.56 -24.11
C LYS A 384 -19.82 14.03 -23.35
N ASP A 385 -20.04 13.15 -22.38
CA ASP A 385 -19.06 12.69 -21.40
C ASP A 385 -18.26 11.45 -21.85
N MET A 386 -18.20 11.17 -23.15
CA MET A 386 -17.63 9.94 -23.71
C MET A 386 -16.58 10.27 -24.78
N VAL A 387 -15.43 9.61 -24.72
CA VAL A 387 -14.24 9.86 -25.54
C VAL A 387 -13.80 8.57 -26.25
N PRO A 388 -13.67 8.58 -27.60
CA PRO A 388 -14.18 9.60 -28.50
C PRO A 388 -15.71 9.75 -28.38
N PRO A 389 -16.32 10.86 -28.83
CA PRO A 389 -17.78 11.03 -28.81
C PRO A 389 -18.52 9.92 -29.56
N LEU A 390 -19.68 9.49 -29.05
CA LEU A 390 -20.52 8.42 -29.64
C LEU A 390 -21.01 8.76 -31.06
N GLN A 391 -21.15 10.05 -31.36
CA GLN A 391 -21.42 10.55 -32.70
C GLN A 391 -20.14 11.15 -33.29
N PRO A 392 -19.66 10.69 -34.46
CA PRO A 392 -18.60 11.37 -35.19
C PRO A 392 -18.97 12.83 -35.48
N ALA A 393 -17.99 13.72 -35.60
CA ALA A 393 -18.25 15.11 -35.98
C ALA A 393 -18.93 15.18 -37.37
N LYS A 394 -19.88 16.11 -37.54
CA LYS A 394 -20.59 16.34 -38.83
C LYS A 394 -19.66 16.75 -39.98
N THR A 395 -18.59 17.47 -39.63
CA THR A 395 -17.64 18.09 -40.54
C THR A 395 -16.22 17.83 -40.05
N LEU A 396 -15.33 17.47 -40.97
CA LEU A 396 -13.90 17.36 -40.75
C LEU A 396 -13.26 18.74 -40.97
N LEU A 397 -12.42 19.17 -40.03
CA LEU A 397 -11.61 20.38 -40.18
C LEU A 397 -10.39 20.07 -41.06
N VAL A 398 -10.05 20.98 -41.97
CA VAL A 398 -8.94 20.82 -42.91
C VAL A 398 -7.86 21.85 -42.61
N GLY A 399 -6.64 21.39 -42.33
CA GLY A 399 -5.45 22.22 -42.48
C GLY A 399 -5.14 23.22 -41.36
N HIS A 400 -5.40 22.88 -40.09
CA HIS A 400 -4.70 23.49 -38.97
C HIS A 400 -4.31 22.40 -37.97
N GLU A 401 -3.12 22.50 -37.38
CA GLU A 401 -2.72 21.62 -36.27
C GLU A 401 -3.70 21.83 -35.11
N ALA A 402 -4.10 20.73 -34.47
CA ALA A 402 -5.14 20.73 -33.47
C ALA A 402 -4.60 21.25 -32.12
N GLU A 403 -4.43 22.57 -31.99
CA GLU A 403 -4.33 23.23 -30.68
C GLU A 403 -5.69 23.13 -29.98
N ALA A 404 -5.88 22.03 -29.26
CA ALA A 404 -7.09 21.70 -28.53
C ALA A 404 -7.19 22.42 -27.18
N ASP A 405 -7.21 23.76 -27.17
CA ASP A 405 -7.50 24.55 -25.95
C ASP A 405 -8.19 25.93 -26.20
N SER A 406 -8.65 26.25 -27.42
CA SER A 406 -9.43 27.48 -27.63
C SER A 406 -10.87 27.31 -27.11
N ARG A 407 -11.15 27.91 -25.95
CA ARG A 407 -12.45 27.88 -25.24
C ARG A 407 -13.57 28.68 -25.92
N ASP A 408 -13.35 29.15 -27.14
CA ASP A 408 -14.27 30.02 -27.86
C ASP A 408 -15.19 29.21 -28.81
N GLU A 409 -16.39 28.87 -28.32
CA GLU A 409 -17.43 28.19 -29.11
C GLU A 409 -17.72 28.89 -30.46
N ALA A 410 -17.51 30.21 -30.52
CA ALA A 410 -17.73 31.01 -31.72
C ALA A 410 -16.74 30.66 -32.84
N GLU A 411 -15.47 30.38 -32.51
CA GLU A 411 -14.47 29.96 -33.48
C GLU A 411 -14.66 28.49 -33.88
N THR A 412 -15.02 27.61 -32.94
CA THR A 412 -15.34 26.20 -33.27
C THR A 412 -16.55 26.11 -34.22
N LYS A 413 -17.59 26.92 -34.00
CA LYS A 413 -18.76 27.00 -34.90
C LYS A 413 -18.39 27.55 -36.28
N LYS A 414 -17.49 28.54 -36.35
CA LYS A 414 -17.00 29.12 -37.62
C LYS A 414 -16.10 28.15 -38.39
N ALA A 415 -15.24 27.40 -37.71
CA ALA A 415 -14.41 26.35 -38.30
C ALA A 415 -15.26 25.18 -38.82
N ALA A 416 -16.25 24.73 -38.04
CA ALA A 416 -17.19 23.69 -38.46
C ALA A 416 -18.01 24.11 -39.70
N ALA A 417 -18.40 25.38 -39.81
CA ALA A 417 -19.10 25.91 -40.99
C ALA A 417 -18.24 25.94 -42.27
N SER A 418 -16.91 25.84 -42.15
CA SER A 418 -15.97 25.77 -43.27
C SER A 418 -15.38 24.36 -43.51
N GLY A 419 -15.81 23.36 -42.73
CA GLY A 419 -15.27 22.00 -42.79
C GLY A 419 -15.84 21.16 -43.95
N ILE A 420 -15.12 20.11 -44.35
CA ILE A 420 -15.60 19.13 -45.33
C ILE A 420 -16.63 18.22 -44.63
N PRO A 421 -17.79 17.89 -45.24
CA PRO A 421 -18.73 16.94 -44.66
C PRO A 421 -18.07 15.59 -44.34
N ASN A 422 -18.25 15.08 -43.12
CA ASN A 422 -17.62 13.83 -42.70
C ASN A 422 -18.37 12.62 -43.30
N PRO A 423 -17.74 11.81 -44.17
CA PRO A 423 -18.40 10.64 -44.76
C PRO A 423 -18.70 9.53 -43.74
N ALA A 424 -18.10 9.57 -42.55
CA ALA A 424 -18.38 8.63 -41.46
C ALA A 424 -19.49 9.12 -40.50
N TYR A 425 -20.07 10.32 -40.72
CA TYR A 425 -21.09 10.88 -39.84
C TYR A 425 -22.39 10.07 -39.88
N PHE A 426 -22.92 9.76 -38.70
CA PHE A 426 -24.29 9.28 -38.52
C PHE A 426 -24.91 9.94 -37.28
N LYS A 427 -26.23 10.08 -37.28
CA LYS A 427 -26.99 10.59 -36.12
C LYS A 427 -27.40 9.40 -35.25
N LEU A 428 -26.94 9.37 -33.99
CA LEU A 428 -27.37 8.42 -32.98
C LEU A 428 -28.57 9.01 -32.22
N GLU A 429 -29.79 8.55 -32.48
CA GLU A 429 -31.00 9.16 -31.91
C GLU A 429 -31.34 8.73 -30.48
N HIS A 430 -30.83 7.56 -30.06
CA HIS A 430 -31.01 7.00 -28.73
C HIS A 430 -29.69 6.37 -28.29
N ALA A 431 -28.87 7.11 -27.54
CA ALA A 431 -27.56 6.65 -27.09
C ALA A 431 -27.68 5.63 -25.93
N HIS A 432 -28.71 5.76 -25.10
CA HIS A 432 -29.04 4.83 -24.01
C HIS A 432 -29.55 3.45 -24.48
N ARG A 433 -29.88 3.31 -25.77
CA ARG A 433 -30.51 2.09 -26.31
C ARG A 433 -29.49 0.98 -26.54
N LEU A 434 -29.27 0.18 -25.51
CA LEU A 434 -28.56 -1.09 -25.61
C LEU A 434 -29.46 -2.13 -26.30
N ARG A 435 -28.84 -3.04 -27.06
CA ARG A 435 -29.55 -4.08 -27.82
C ARG A 435 -28.91 -5.44 -27.57
N ASN A 436 -29.75 -6.45 -27.42
CA ASN A 436 -29.37 -7.86 -27.40
C ASN A 436 -28.20 -8.24 -26.46
N ILE A 437 -28.23 -7.77 -25.21
CA ILE A 437 -27.32 -8.28 -24.18
C ILE A 437 -27.82 -9.68 -23.79
N ASN A 438 -27.11 -10.72 -24.21
CA ASN A 438 -27.50 -12.11 -24.00
C ASN A 438 -26.49 -12.91 -23.16
N ALA A 439 -25.35 -12.32 -22.79
CA ALA A 439 -24.39 -12.89 -21.89
C ALA A 439 -23.65 -11.82 -21.08
N VAL A 440 -23.08 -12.24 -19.96
CA VAL A 440 -22.20 -11.46 -19.08
C VAL A 440 -20.92 -12.26 -18.85
N ALA A 441 -19.78 -11.59 -18.83
CA ALA A 441 -18.49 -12.24 -18.68
C ALA A 441 -17.49 -11.41 -17.87
N MET A 442 -16.53 -12.12 -17.29
CA MET A 442 -15.36 -11.55 -16.61
C MET A 442 -14.13 -12.01 -17.38
N GLU A 443 -13.35 -11.07 -17.90
CA GLU A 443 -11.99 -11.29 -18.42
C GLU A 443 -11.08 -10.40 -17.60
N LEU A 444 -10.29 -10.99 -16.70
CA LEU A 444 -9.57 -10.22 -15.69
C LEU A 444 -8.15 -10.73 -15.50
N TRP A 445 -7.22 -9.81 -15.28
CA TRP A 445 -5.89 -10.09 -14.74
C TRP A 445 -5.90 -9.79 -13.24
N THR A 446 -5.08 -10.49 -12.47
CA THR A 446 -4.79 -10.14 -11.07
C THR A 446 -3.40 -10.60 -10.67
N VAL A 447 -2.70 -9.80 -9.87
CA VAL A 447 -1.45 -10.16 -9.20
C VAL A 447 -1.76 -10.96 -7.93
N GLU A 448 -2.69 -10.52 -7.10
CA GLU A 448 -2.94 -11.09 -5.78
C GLU A 448 -4.00 -12.19 -5.74
N GLY A 449 -4.91 -12.28 -6.71
CA GLY A 449 -6.11 -13.10 -6.60
C GLY A 449 -7.02 -12.67 -5.45
N GLY A 450 -8.06 -13.44 -5.18
CA GLY A 450 -9.00 -13.17 -4.09
C GLY A 450 -10.05 -12.10 -4.39
N THR A 451 -10.13 -11.59 -5.63
CA THR A 451 -11.28 -10.80 -6.08
C THR A 451 -12.52 -11.68 -6.03
N ALA A 452 -13.54 -11.27 -5.28
CA ALA A 452 -14.80 -11.98 -5.12
C ALA A 452 -15.98 -11.14 -5.61
N PHE A 453 -16.87 -11.78 -6.37
CA PHE A 453 -18.06 -11.18 -6.99
C PHE A 453 -19.32 -11.77 -6.37
N ASP A 454 -20.31 -10.93 -6.12
CA ASP A 454 -21.60 -11.37 -5.61
C ASP A 454 -22.75 -10.49 -6.12
N ASN A 455 -24.00 -10.95 -5.96
CA ASN A 455 -25.23 -10.17 -6.15
C ASN A 455 -25.31 -9.44 -7.50
N LEU A 456 -24.99 -10.16 -8.57
CA LEU A 456 -25.05 -9.64 -9.94
C LEU A 456 -26.49 -9.51 -10.40
N ILE A 457 -26.96 -8.30 -10.67
CA ILE A 457 -28.31 -8.03 -11.16
C ILE A 457 -28.33 -7.18 -12.43
N PHE A 458 -29.37 -7.41 -13.24
CA PHE A 458 -29.85 -6.48 -14.24
C PHE A 458 -31.29 -6.11 -13.90
N ALA A 459 -31.61 -4.82 -13.94
CA ALA A 459 -32.96 -4.33 -13.64
C ALA A 459 -33.39 -3.25 -14.63
N ASN A 460 -34.71 -3.14 -14.84
CA ASN A 460 -35.31 -2.06 -15.62
C ASN A 460 -35.87 -0.92 -14.75
N SER A 461 -35.77 -1.07 -13.43
CA SER A 461 -36.22 -0.13 -12.41
C SER A 461 -35.10 0.17 -11.42
N ILE A 462 -34.85 1.46 -11.19
CA ILE A 462 -33.89 1.95 -10.19
C ILE A 462 -34.35 1.56 -8.78
N ASP A 463 -35.65 1.65 -8.49
CA ASP A 463 -36.17 1.34 -7.16
C ASP A 463 -36.17 -0.17 -6.88
N ALA A 464 -36.27 -1.01 -7.92
CA ALA A 464 -36.07 -2.46 -7.79
C ALA A 464 -34.62 -2.80 -7.40
N ALA A 465 -33.64 -2.18 -8.06
CA ALA A 465 -32.23 -2.37 -7.76
C ALA A 465 -31.83 -1.87 -6.35
N ARG A 466 -32.40 -0.73 -5.92
CA ARG A 466 -32.28 -0.24 -4.53
C ARG A 466 -32.94 -1.19 -3.53
N ALA A 467 -34.15 -1.69 -3.82
CA ALA A 467 -34.84 -2.64 -2.94
C ALA A 467 -34.09 -3.98 -2.84
N PHE A 468 -33.38 -4.40 -3.90
CA PHE A 468 -32.47 -5.54 -3.87
C PHE A 468 -31.26 -5.23 -2.98
N ALA A 469 -30.53 -4.14 -3.23
CA ALA A 469 -29.38 -3.72 -2.44
C ALA A 469 -29.70 -3.56 -0.94
N LYS A 470 -30.89 -3.07 -0.61
CA LYS A 470 -31.36 -2.97 0.78
C LYS A 470 -31.52 -4.32 1.48
N LYS A 471 -31.93 -5.37 0.75
CA LYS A 471 -32.08 -6.72 1.30
C LYS A 471 -30.74 -7.45 1.42
N THR A 472 -29.78 -7.18 0.53
CA THR A 472 -28.49 -7.89 0.48
C THR A 472 -27.34 -7.05 1.04
N PHE A 473 -27.00 -5.96 0.33
CA PHE A 473 -25.82 -5.14 0.57
C PHE A 473 -25.90 -4.30 1.85
N GLU A 474 -27.00 -3.59 2.12
CA GLU A 474 -27.08 -2.68 3.28
C GLU A 474 -26.90 -3.44 4.60
N MET A 475 -27.58 -4.59 4.74
CA MET A 475 -27.45 -5.47 5.90
C MET A 475 -26.04 -6.04 6.05
N ARG A 476 -25.44 -6.48 4.93
CA ARG A 476 -24.07 -6.98 4.87
C ARG A 476 -23.07 -5.92 5.31
N ARG A 477 -23.15 -4.71 4.75
CA ARG A 477 -22.23 -3.60 5.05
C ARG A 477 -22.24 -3.22 6.53
N VAL A 478 -23.41 -3.18 7.17
CA VAL A 478 -23.51 -2.93 8.62
C VAL A 478 -22.74 -3.99 9.42
N LYS A 479 -22.87 -5.29 9.07
CA LYS A 479 -22.14 -6.37 9.73
C LYS A 479 -20.65 -6.39 9.38
N GLU A 480 -20.26 -6.07 8.15
CA GLU A 480 -18.84 -5.92 7.78
C GLU A 480 -18.15 -4.80 8.58
N GLU A 481 -18.82 -3.66 8.76
CA GLU A 481 -18.31 -2.57 9.60
C GLU A 481 -18.32 -2.90 11.10
N GLU A 482 -19.34 -3.59 11.59
CA GLU A 482 -19.39 -4.07 12.98
C GLU A 482 -18.21 -5.02 13.27
N LEU A 483 -17.99 -6.01 12.40
CA LEU A 483 -16.85 -6.93 12.49
C LEU A 483 -15.54 -6.16 12.44
N ARG A 484 -15.42 -5.19 11.52
CA ARG A 484 -14.20 -4.39 11.36
C ARG A 484 -13.86 -3.61 12.62
N ARG A 485 -14.84 -2.92 13.24
CA ARG A 485 -14.64 -2.18 14.50
C ARG A 485 -14.13 -3.09 15.63
N HIS A 486 -14.65 -4.31 15.75
CA HIS A 486 -14.20 -5.27 16.76
C HIS A 486 -12.78 -5.77 16.48
N LEU A 487 -12.44 -6.10 15.24
CA LEU A 487 -11.09 -6.53 14.85
C LEU A 487 -10.06 -5.39 15.03
N ASP A 488 -10.38 -4.16 14.62
CA ASP A 488 -9.52 -2.99 14.79
C ASP A 488 -9.25 -2.71 16.27
N ALA A 489 -10.26 -2.85 17.15
CA ALA A 489 -10.09 -2.72 18.60
C ALA A 489 -9.19 -3.82 19.20
N VAL A 490 -9.35 -5.07 18.76
CA VAL A 490 -8.47 -6.20 19.17
C VAL A 490 -7.02 -5.96 18.74
N HIS A 491 -6.80 -5.51 17.51
CA HIS A 491 -5.45 -5.20 17.02
C HIS A 491 -4.82 -3.98 17.74
N LEU A 492 -5.61 -2.96 18.09
CA LEU A 492 -5.09 -1.81 18.86
C LEU A 492 -4.54 -2.25 20.21
N VAL A 493 -5.36 -2.95 21.02
CA VAL A 493 -4.95 -3.45 22.35
C VAL A 493 -3.79 -4.44 22.23
N TRP A 494 -3.80 -5.32 21.22
CA TRP A 494 -2.72 -6.27 20.99
C TRP A 494 -1.39 -5.58 20.64
N ARG A 495 -1.39 -4.54 19.79
CA ARG A 495 -0.18 -3.78 19.45
C ARG A 495 0.40 -3.03 20.64
N GLU A 496 -0.44 -2.46 21.49
CA GLU A 496 -0.01 -1.80 22.74
C GLU A 496 0.67 -2.80 23.69
N GLU A 497 0.02 -3.93 23.98
CA GLU A 497 0.58 -5.00 24.82
C GLU A 497 1.87 -5.61 24.22
N PHE A 498 1.93 -5.80 22.90
CA PHE A 498 3.11 -6.35 22.23
C PHE A 498 4.28 -5.37 22.30
N ALA A 499 4.04 -4.08 22.05
CA ALA A 499 5.07 -3.04 22.16
C ALA A 499 5.57 -2.88 23.60
N GLU A 500 4.71 -2.99 24.62
CA GLU A 500 5.14 -3.02 26.03
C GLU A 500 6.03 -4.22 26.34
N LYS A 501 5.65 -5.44 25.92
CA LYS A 501 6.46 -6.64 26.10
C LYS A 501 7.80 -6.56 25.35
N GLN A 502 7.81 -6.00 24.15
CA GLN A 502 9.04 -5.82 23.39
C GLN A 502 9.98 -4.84 24.09
N ARG A 503 9.49 -3.67 24.54
CA ARG A 503 10.29 -2.71 25.31
C ARG A 503 10.82 -3.31 26.62
N ALA A 504 10.01 -4.11 27.33
CA ALA A 504 10.44 -4.80 28.54
C ALA A 504 11.56 -5.82 28.26
N LEU A 505 11.42 -6.61 27.19
CA LEU A 505 12.43 -7.57 26.76
C LEU A 505 13.72 -6.87 26.27
N GLU A 506 13.61 -5.73 25.58
CA GLU A 506 14.76 -4.91 25.19
C GLU A 506 15.48 -4.33 26.41
N ALA A 507 14.75 -3.84 27.42
CA ALA A 507 15.31 -3.39 28.69
C ALA A 507 16.00 -4.53 29.48
N GLU A 508 15.46 -5.75 29.48
CA GLU A 508 16.15 -6.93 30.04
C GLU A 508 17.51 -7.16 29.35
N PHE A 509 17.59 -6.98 28.02
CA PHE A 509 18.86 -7.11 27.30
C PHE A 509 19.84 -5.97 27.60
N GLU A 510 19.37 -4.73 27.73
CA GLU A 510 20.23 -3.60 28.11
C GLU A 510 20.77 -3.75 29.54
N GLU A 511 19.95 -4.23 30.50
CA GLU A 511 20.41 -4.53 31.86
C GLU A 511 21.39 -5.71 31.89
N ALA A 512 21.15 -6.76 31.10
CA ALA A 512 22.07 -7.89 30.94
C ALA A 512 23.40 -7.44 30.32
N GLU A 513 23.39 -6.57 29.30
CA GLU A 513 24.60 -6.05 28.68
C GLU A 513 25.36 -5.12 29.65
N ALA A 514 24.68 -4.20 30.33
CA ALA A 514 25.27 -3.32 31.34
C ALA A 514 25.91 -4.09 32.50
N SER A 515 25.26 -5.15 32.98
CA SER A 515 25.78 -6.03 34.04
C SER A 515 26.88 -6.99 33.57
N SER A 516 26.90 -7.34 32.28
CA SER A 516 28.00 -8.08 31.64
C SER A 516 29.27 -7.25 31.43
N SER A 517 29.19 -5.92 31.58
CA SER A 517 30.31 -5.03 31.27
C SER A 517 31.55 -5.40 32.12
N PRO A 518 32.72 -5.68 31.50
CA PRO A 518 33.83 -6.29 32.19
C PRO A 518 34.33 -5.39 33.32
N SER A 519 34.62 -5.98 34.47
CA SER A 519 35.05 -5.23 35.66
C SER A 519 36.34 -4.46 35.37
N VAL A 520 36.64 -3.46 36.20
CA VAL A 520 37.91 -2.69 36.04
C VAL A 520 39.12 -3.62 36.10
N LEU A 521 39.05 -4.73 36.85
CA LEU A 521 40.08 -5.76 36.89
C LEU A 521 40.18 -6.53 35.58
N ASP A 522 39.06 -6.94 34.97
CA ASP A 522 39.04 -7.70 33.70
C ASP A 522 39.54 -6.85 32.53
N ARG A 523 39.21 -5.56 32.51
CA ARG A 523 39.78 -4.61 31.52
C ARG A 523 41.28 -4.46 31.71
N LEU A 524 41.76 -4.48 32.95
CA LEU A 524 43.18 -4.30 33.29
C LEU A 524 43.99 -5.58 33.04
N THR A 525 43.42 -6.78 33.24
CA THR A 525 44.06 -8.05 32.87
C THR A 525 44.16 -8.21 31.36
N VAL A 526 43.10 -7.89 30.60
CA VAL A 526 43.15 -7.90 29.12
C VAL A 526 44.19 -6.91 28.58
N ALA A 527 44.26 -5.69 29.13
CA ALA A 527 45.27 -4.72 28.74
C ALA A 527 46.71 -5.17 29.07
N LEU A 528 46.93 -5.80 30.24
CA LEU A 528 48.23 -6.39 30.60
C LEU A 528 48.61 -7.58 29.71
N GLN A 529 47.63 -8.40 29.32
CA GLN A 529 47.83 -9.54 28.41
C GLN A 529 48.25 -9.07 27.01
N GLN A 530 47.54 -8.09 26.43
CA GLN A 530 47.91 -7.50 25.13
C GLN A 530 49.30 -6.83 25.17
N MET A 531 49.65 -6.17 26.28
CA MET A 531 50.99 -5.61 26.47
C MET A 531 52.07 -6.70 26.60
N ALA A 532 51.77 -7.84 27.25
CA ALA A 532 52.66 -8.99 27.33
C ALA A 532 52.93 -9.59 25.94
N GLU A 533 51.89 -9.76 25.13
CA GLU A 533 51.99 -10.28 23.76
C GLU A 533 52.75 -9.33 22.82
N ALA A 534 52.53 -8.01 22.94
CA ALA A 534 53.22 -7.00 22.13
C ALA A 534 54.70 -6.80 22.51
N THR A 535 55.10 -7.08 23.76
CA THR A 535 56.47 -6.87 24.26
C THR A 535 57.28 -8.14 24.50
N GLY A 536 56.63 -9.31 24.51
CA GLY A 536 57.25 -10.59 24.88
C GLY A 536 57.60 -10.71 26.37
N LEU A 537 57.18 -9.76 27.21
CA LEU A 537 57.47 -9.74 28.65
C LEU A 537 56.41 -10.50 29.44
N SER A 538 56.80 -11.17 30.52
CA SER A 538 55.84 -11.93 31.33
C SER A 538 54.81 -11.01 32.02
N PRO A 539 53.52 -11.42 32.13
CA PRO A 539 52.48 -10.57 32.70
C PRO A 539 52.80 -10.05 34.12
N PHE A 540 53.46 -10.88 34.94
CA PHE A 540 53.90 -10.52 36.28
C PHE A 540 54.93 -9.37 36.30
N PHE A 541 55.79 -9.28 35.28
CA PHE A 541 56.79 -8.21 35.17
C PHE A 541 56.16 -6.88 34.79
N LEU A 542 55.17 -6.90 33.90
CA LEU A 542 54.38 -5.72 33.52
C LEU A 542 53.49 -5.23 34.68
N ALA A 543 52.88 -6.15 35.44
CA ALA A 543 52.15 -5.80 36.66
C ALA A 543 53.07 -5.16 37.73
N ALA A 544 54.27 -5.71 37.93
CA ALA A 544 55.26 -5.12 38.85
C ALA A 544 55.75 -3.73 38.39
N LEU A 545 55.89 -3.51 37.08
CA LEU A 545 56.21 -2.19 36.51
C LEU A 545 55.07 -1.18 36.72
N ALA A 546 53.81 -1.59 36.50
CA ALA A 546 52.65 -0.73 36.74
C ALA A 546 52.54 -0.33 38.23
N VAL A 547 52.70 -1.29 39.15
CA VAL A 547 52.73 -1.02 40.60
C VAL A 547 53.92 -0.13 40.99
N SER A 548 55.10 -0.35 40.40
CA SER A 548 56.29 0.49 40.58
C SER A 548 56.01 1.95 40.18
N VAL A 549 55.42 2.17 39.00
CA VAL A 549 55.04 3.51 38.50
C VAL A 549 53.98 4.17 39.38
N VAL A 550 52.96 3.43 39.83
CA VAL A 550 51.95 3.95 40.77
C VAL A 550 52.58 4.31 42.12
N CYS A 551 53.45 3.48 42.67
CA CYS A 551 54.22 3.80 43.88
C CYS A 551 55.13 5.02 43.69
N LEU A 552 55.78 5.16 42.54
CA LEU A 552 56.57 6.35 42.19
C LEU A 552 55.72 7.61 42.08
N LEU A 553 54.53 7.53 41.47
CA LEU A 553 53.59 8.65 41.39
C LEU A 553 53.05 9.04 42.77
N LEU A 554 52.75 8.07 43.64
CA LEU A 554 52.35 8.33 45.04
C LEU A 554 53.49 8.94 45.87
N LEU A 555 54.74 8.48 45.69
CA LEU A 555 55.93 9.05 46.34
C LEU A 555 56.22 10.48 45.84
N CYS A 556 56.02 10.75 44.54
CA CYS A 556 56.15 12.09 43.96
C CYS A 556 55.03 13.03 44.41
N CYS A 557 53.78 12.54 44.51
CA CYS A 557 52.65 13.33 45.03
C CYS A 557 52.74 13.57 46.55
N GLY A 558 53.38 12.67 47.30
CA GLY A 558 53.67 12.80 48.73
C GLY A 558 54.57 13.99 49.11
N ARG A 559 55.13 14.73 48.14
CA ARG A 559 55.96 15.93 48.35
C ARG A 559 55.30 17.26 47.94
N LYS A 560 53.96 17.36 47.87
CA LYS A 560 53.29 18.68 47.90
C LYS A 560 53.21 19.25 49.32
N ARG A 561 54.28 19.94 49.70
CA ARG A 561 54.44 20.75 50.93
C ARG A 561 53.21 21.67 51.12
N ARG A 562 52.49 21.52 52.24
CA ARG A 562 51.39 22.44 52.62
C ARG A 562 51.91 23.89 52.64
N ARG A 563 51.42 24.73 51.73
CA ARG A 563 51.46 26.19 51.92
C ARG A 563 50.24 26.58 52.74
N THR A 564 50.47 27.10 53.95
CA THR A 564 49.44 27.71 54.77
C THR A 564 48.95 29.01 54.11
N PRO A 565 47.64 29.26 54.01
CA PRO A 565 47.12 30.61 53.77
C PRO A 565 47.28 31.46 55.04
N PRO A 566 47.35 32.80 54.94
CA PRO A 566 47.40 33.68 56.10
C PRO A 566 46.06 33.70 56.87
N PRO A 567 46.08 34.04 58.17
CA PRO A 567 44.87 34.04 58.99
C PRO A 567 43.90 35.15 58.56
N ARG A 568 42.63 34.81 58.37
CA ARG A 568 41.54 35.79 58.38
C ARG A 568 41.15 36.08 59.84
N THR A 569 41.06 37.37 60.17
CA THR A 569 40.55 37.87 61.45
C THR A 569 39.07 37.53 61.63
N GLN A 570 38.66 37.24 62.86
CA GLN A 570 37.25 37.04 63.21
C GLN A 570 36.47 38.36 63.09
N ASN A 571 35.61 38.47 62.08
CA ASN A 571 34.35 39.22 62.08
C ASN A 571 33.69 39.11 60.70
N GLU A 572 32.83 38.10 60.50
CA GLU A 572 31.67 38.15 59.59
C GLU A 572 30.81 36.87 59.69
N GLU A 573 30.43 36.50 60.92
CA GLU A 573 29.38 35.47 61.16
C GLU A 573 28.05 36.13 61.58
N GLU A 574 27.76 37.31 61.01
CA GLU A 574 26.50 38.04 61.26
C GLU A 574 25.94 38.72 60.00
N LYS A 575 26.02 38.04 58.83
CA LYS A 575 25.36 38.53 57.60
C LYS A 575 24.92 37.45 56.62
N LYS A 576 24.40 36.33 57.12
CA LYS A 576 23.64 35.35 56.31
C LYS A 576 22.47 34.66 57.03
N LYS A 577 21.82 35.41 57.92
CA LYS A 577 20.45 35.15 58.43
C LYS A 577 19.63 36.44 58.40
N ARG A 578 19.27 36.87 57.19
CA ARG A 578 18.11 37.69 56.83
C ARG A 578 17.85 37.50 55.34
#